data_AF-A0A850GCC7-F1
#
_entry.id   AF-A0A850GCC7-F1
#
_cell.length_a   1.000
_cell.length_b   1.000
_cell.length_c   1.000
_cell.angle_alpha   90.00
_cell.angle_beta   90.00
_cell.angle_gamma   90.00
#
_symmetry.space_group_name_H-M   'P 1'
#
loop_
_entity.id
_entity.type
_entity.pdbx_description
1 polymer ?
#
loop_
_entity_poly.entity_id
_entity_poly.type
_entity_poly.pdbx_seq_one_letter_code
_entity_poly.pdbx_strand_id
1 'polypeptide(L)'
;MPSRPSRWLLCASAALSLCFVACKRDKDSTDPEEGTTAGGETQAGPSASAAYGSGPSVSDVCMHLYQIVAADAGQPDAPVDPQMMDECQRELSAEQQMRGPENWAAVGNCVLQASSELEIDACDRAHPMPGQQGGGPGMAIDPNSVESQVCVHMLEIVITETAEIQGAMPELSEDELRSLHEECVLSLLEGEKPNRSPESYQGLLECIAAGTNSAALQSCE
;
A
#
# COMPACT_ATOMS: atom_id res chain seq x y z
N MET A 1 32.88 -12.42 20.38
CA MET A 1 31.41 -12.30 20.32
C MET A 1 31.06 -12.02 18.86
N PRO A 2 30.42 -12.97 18.14
CA PRO A 2 30.07 -12.76 16.74
C PRO A 2 28.80 -11.90 16.63
N SER A 3 28.89 -10.86 15.81
CA SER A 3 27.81 -9.92 15.47
C SER A 3 26.72 -10.66 14.69
N ARG A 4 25.47 -10.60 15.16
CA ARG A 4 24.31 -11.12 14.43
C ARG A 4 24.06 -10.24 13.18
N PRO A 5 23.84 -10.82 11.99
CA PRO A 5 23.44 -10.04 10.82
C PRO A 5 22.01 -9.49 10.98
N SER A 6 21.79 -8.26 10.53
CA SER A 6 20.51 -7.54 10.58
C SER A 6 19.40 -8.29 9.83
N ARG A 7 18.31 -8.59 10.55
CA ARG A 7 17.10 -9.27 10.07
C ARG A 7 16.33 -8.52 8.98
N TRP A 8 16.58 -7.23 8.80
CA TRP A 8 15.94 -6.37 7.79
C TRP A 8 16.19 -6.80 6.34
N LEU A 9 17.28 -7.51 6.06
CA LEU A 9 17.64 -7.93 4.70
C LEU A 9 16.84 -9.16 4.19
N LEU A 10 16.13 -9.87 5.07
CA LEU A 10 15.41 -11.09 4.67
C LEU A 10 13.98 -10.82 4.19
N CYS A 11 13.30 -9.78 4.70
CA CYS A 11 11.93 -9.46 4.28
C CYS A 11 11.87 -8.86 2.86
N ALA A 12 12.92 -8.16 2.42
CA ALA A 12 12.96 -7.58 1.07
C ALA A 12 13.08 -8.63 -0.06
N SER A 13 13.46 -9.89 0.26
CA SER A 13 13.76 -10.90 -0.76
C SER A 13 12.52 -11.72 -1.18
N ALA A 14 11.53 -11.87 -0.30
CA ALA A 14 10.36 -12.72 -0.56
C ALA A 14 9.27 -11.98 -1.35
N ALA A 15 9.07 -10.68 -1.12
CA ALA A 15 8.07 -9.89 -1.84
C ALA A 15 8.38 -9.70 -3.33
N LEU A 16 9.66 -9.76 -3.71
CA LEU A 16 10.06 -9.57 -5.11
C LEU A 16 9.74 -10.76 -6.01
N SER A 17 9.55 -11.99 -5.50
CA SER A 17 9.37 -13.15 -6.38
C SER A 17 7.97 -13.33 -6.96
N LEU A 18 6.94 -12.66 -6.41
CA LEU A 18 5.57 -12.76 -6.91
C LEU A 18 5.19 -11.68 -7.95
N CYS A 19 5.96 -10.59 -8.07
CA CYS A 19 5.70 -9.55 -9.06
C CYS A 19 6.28 -9.82 -10.47
N PHE A 20 7.17 -10.80 -10.65
CA PHE A 20 7.90 -10.97 -11.92
C PHE A 20 7.18 -11.76 -13.01
N VAL A 21 6.00 -12.36 -12.76
CA VAL A 21 5.31 -13.16 -13.78
C VAL A 21 4.25 -12.37 -14.58
N ALA A 22 3.83 -11.19 -14.12
CA ALA A 22 2.76 -10.42 -14.77
C ALA A 22 3.22 -9.27 -15.70
N CYS A 23 4.51 -8.92 -15.74
CA CYS A 23 5.04 -7.86 -16.61
C CYS A 23 5.87 -8.41 -17.77
N LYS A 24 5.27 -9.25 -18.62
CA LYS A 24 5.78 -9.47 -19.97
C LYS A 24 4.67 -9.29 -20.99
N ARG A 25 4.45 -8.04 -21.39
CA ARG A 25 3.68 -7.73 -22.60
C ARG A 25 4.47 -6.75 -23.44
N ASP A 26 4.77 -7.21 -24.65
CA ASP A 26 5.62 -6.58 -25.64
C ASP A 26 5.25 -5.12 -25.94
N LYS A 27 6.30 -4.32 -26.01
CA LYS A 27 6.34 -2.97 -26.55
C LYS A 27 6.47 -3.12 -28.07
N ASP A 28 5.42 -2.76 -28.81
CA ASP A 28 5.56 -2.47 -30.23
C ASP A 28 5.24 -1.01 -30.50
N SER A 29 6.04 -0.43 -31.38
CA SER A 29 6.28 1.00 -31.54
C SER A 29 5.42 1.55 -32.66
N THR A 30 4.80 2.71 -32.50
CA THR A 30 4.48 3.58 -33.65
C THR A 30 4.30 5.03 -33.23
N ASP A 31 5.34 5.84 -33.45
CA ASP A 31 5.23 7.27 -33.77
C ASP A 31 4.62 7.41 -35.18
N PRO A 32 3.93 8.52 -35.49
CA PRO A 32 4.64 9.57 -36.22
C PRO A 32 4.28 11.02 -35.83
N GLU A 33 5.34 11.80 -35.69
CA GLU A 33 5.67 13.12 -36.27
C GLU A 33 4.61 14.18 -36.64
N GLU A 34 5.03 15.41 -36.27
CA GLU A 34 4.96 16.70 -36.98
C GLU A 34 3.75 17.64 -36.86
N GLY A 35 4.08 18.88 -36.44
CA GLY A 35 3.20 20.04 -36.52
C GLY A 35 3.78 21.29 -35.85
N THR A 36 4.80 21.90 -36.46
CA THR A 36 5.34 23.22 -36.09
C THR A 36 4.41 24.36 -36.55
N THR A 37 4.07 25.32 -35.68
CA THR A 37 3.91 26.74 -36.09
C THR A 37 4.08 27.75 -34.94
N ALA A 38 5.00 28.68 -35.22
CA ALA A 38 5.27 30.02 -34.72
C ALA A 38 4.25 30.79 -33.84
N GLY A 39 4.82 31.49 -32.85
CA GLY A 39 4.71 32.96 -32.74
C GLY A 39 3.57 33.53 -31.88
N GLY A 40 3.93 34.04 -30.70
CA GLY A 40 3.05 34.91 -29.91
C GLY A 40 3.64 35.30 -28.57
N GLU A 41 4.42 36.40 -28.54
CA GLU A 41 4.64 37.16 -27.32
C GLU A 41 3.28 37.56 -26.73
N THR A 42 2.95 37.08 -25.54
CA THR A 42 1.87 37.64 -24.72
C THR A 42 2.35 37.74 -23.29
N GLN A 43 2.49 39.01 -22.88
CA GLN A 43 2.55 39.56 -21.53
C GLN A 43 2.42 38.57 -20.38
N ALA A 44 3.45 38.58 -19.53
CA ALA A 44 3.37 38.14 -18.14
C ALA A 44 2.31 38.94 -17.39
N GLY A 45 1.06 38.46 -17.43
CA GLY A 45 0.08 38.69 -16.40
C GLY A 45 0.35 37.72 -15.24
N PRO A 46 0.16 38.13 -13.97
CA PRO A 46 0.23 37.19 -12.87
C PRO A 46 -0.88 36.16 -13.06
N SER A 47 -0.51 34.94 -13.46
CA SER A 47 -1.43 33.81 -13.50
C SER A 47 -2.01 33.64 -12.11
N ALA A 48 -3.31 33.92 -12.03
CA ALA A 48 -4.15 33.57 -10.91
C ALA A 48 -4.17 32.04 -10.77
N SER A 49 -3.27 31.51 -9.96
CA SER A 49 -3.28 30.13 -9.47
C SER A 49 -2.83 30.12 -8.01
N ALA A 50 -3.57 30.81 -7.16
CA ALA A 50 -3.38 30.80 -5.71
C ALA A 50 -4.74 30.92 -5.02
N ALA A 51 -5.59 29.90 -5.20
CA ALA A 51 -6.84 29.78 -4.43
C ALA A 51 -7.39 28.35 -4.34
N TYR A 52 -6.56 27.31 -4.50
CA TYR A 52 -6.96 25.91 -4.25
C TYR A 52 -5.80 25.14 -3.60
N GLY A 53 -5.91 24.87 -2.30
CA GLY A 53 -4.97 24.05 -1.54
C GLY A 53 -4.62 24.60 -0.16
N SER A 54 -5.60 24.83 0.70
CA SER A 54 -5.38 25.31 2.08
C SER A 54 -5.09 24.15 3.07
N GLY A 55 -4.18 23.25 2.68
CA GLY A 55 -3.74 22.11 3.50
C GLY A 55 -2.21 22.05 3.61
N PRO A 56 -1.67 21.31 4.59
CA PRO A 56 -0.22 21.14 4.73
C PRO A 56 0.37 20.44 3.51
N SER A 57 1.64 20.72 3.20
CA SER A 57 2.31 20.02 2.11
C SER A 57 2.67 18.59 2.52
N VAL A 58 2.75 17.69 1.54
CA VAL A 58 3.20 16.30 1.77
C VAL A 58 4.60 16.28 2.39
N SER A 59 5.49 17.17 1.95
CA SER A 59 6.85 17.28 2.50
C SER A 59 6.84 17.66 3.98
N ASP A 60 5.94 18.53 4.42
CA ASP A 60 5.85 18.94 5.83
C ASP A 60 5.38 17.77 6.70
N VAL A 61 4.38 17.02 6.24
CA VAL A 61 3.87 15.83 6.94
C VAL A 61 4.95 14.76 7.04
N CYS A 62 5.67 14.47 5.96
CA CYS A 62 6.77 13.49 5.98
C CYS A 62 7.90 13.89 6.94
N MET A 63 8.28 15.16 6.97
CA MET A 63 9.30 15.65 7.88
C MET A 63 8.86 15.48 9.34
N HIS A 64 7.60 15.75 9.63
CA HIS A 64 7.02 15.58 10.97
C HIS A 64 6.98 14.11 11.41
N LEU A 65 6.53 13.21 10.52
CA LEU A 65 6.53 11.77 10.78
C LEU A 65 7.95 11.25 11.06
N TYR A 66 8.92 11.70 10.27
CA TYR A 66 10.33 11.39 10.51
C TYR A 66 10.79 11.84 11.91
N GLN A 67 10.43 13.04 12.35
CA GLN A 67 10.79 13.56 13.67
C GLN A 67 10.19 12.74 14.81
N ILE A 68 8.95 12.26 14.67
CA ILE A 68 8.31 11.38 15.65
C ILE A 68 9.09 10.06 15.74
N VAL A 69 9.35 9.40 14.60
CA VAL A 69 10.11 8.14 14.55
C VAL A 69 11.52 8.30 15.13
N ALA A 70 12.19 9.40 14.80
CA ALA A 70 13.52 9.72 15.30
C ALA A 70 13.51 9.96 16.82
N ALA A 71 12.51 10.67 17.34
CA ALA A 71 12.33 10.90 18.77
C ALA A 71 12.05 9.59 19.53
N ASP A 72 11.19 8.72 19.00
CA ASP A 72 10.85 7.41 19.58
C ASP A 72 12.06 6.46 19.58
N ALA A 73 12.93 6.55 18.57
CA ALA A 73 14.21 5.86 18.52
C ALA A 73 15.27 6.44 19.49
N GLY A 74 14.95 7.52 20.22
CA GLY A 74 15.88 8.23 21.11
C GLY A 74 16.94 9.03 20.37
N GLN A 75 16.70 9.39 19.11
CA GLN A 75 17.61 10.09 18.21
C GLN A 75 16.94 11.31 17.56
N PRO A 76 16.46 12.31 18.32
CA PRO A 76 15.68 13.44 17.78
C PRO A 76 16.46 14.30 16.77
N ASP A 77 17.79 14.25 16.79
CA ASP A 77 18.68 14.97 15.87
C ASP A 77 19.28 14.06 14.79
N ALA A 78 18.68 12.89 14.53
CA ALA A 78 19.13 12.00 13.46
C ALA A 78 19.08 12.71 12.10
N PRO A 79 20.11 12.53 11.25
CA PRO A 79 20.07 13.07 9.90
C PRO A 79 18.96 12.40 9.11
N VAL A 80 18.11 13.22 8.50
CA VAL A 80 17.01 12.79 7.65
C VAL A 80 17.52 11.84 6.57
N ASP A 81 16.96 10.63 6.54
CA ASP A 81 17.27 9.64 5.51
C ASP A 81 16.57 10.04 4.20
N PRO A 82 17.31 10.38 3.13
CA PRO A 82 16.71 10.79 1.87
C PRO A 82 15.80 9.72 1.26
N GLN A 83 16.14 8.44 1.41
CA GLN A 83 15.34 7.36 0.83
C GLN A 83 13.99 7.24 1.55
N MET A 84 14.00 7.33 2.88
CA MET A 84 12.77 7.32 3.68
C MET A 84 11.87 8.51 3.35
N MET A 85 12.46 9.69 3.13
CA MET A 85 11.71 10.88 2.71
C MET A 85 11.11 10.75 1.32
N ASP A 86 11.81 10.11 0.37
CA ASP A 86 11.30 9.87 -0.98
C ASP A 86 10.15 8.85 -0.97
N GLU A 87 10.27 7.79 -0.17
CA GLU A 87 9.22 6.77 0.02
C GLU A 87 7.97 7.39 0.67
N CYS A 88 8.14 8.13 1.76
CA CYS A 88 7.04 8.84 2.41
C CYS A 88 6.36 9.82 1.47
N GLN A 89 7.12 10.64 0.73
CA GLN A 89 6.53 11.61 -0.19
C GLN A 89 5.73 10.93 -1.29
N ARG A 90 6.23 9.81 -1.83
CA ARG A 90 5.51 9.04 -2.84
C ARG A 90 4.18 8.51 -2.32
N GLU A 91 4.18 7.90 -1.14
CA GLU A 91 2.98 7.30 -0.53
C GLU A 91 1.95 8.37 -0.15
N LEU A 92 2.36 9.41 0.57
CA LEU A 92 1.45 10.49 0.97
C LEU A 92 0.98 11.35 -0.21
N SER A 93 1.75 11.44 -1.31
CA SER A 93 1.26 12.09 -2.54
C SER A 93 0.12 11.29 -3.20
N ALA A 94 0.18 9.96 -3.18
CA ALA A 94 -0.92 9.13 -3.66
C ALA A 94 -2.13 9.25 -2.73
N GLU A 95 -1.91 9.25 -1.42
CA GLU A 95 -2.96 9.43 -0.43
C GLU A 95 -3.65 10.79 -0.53
N GLN A 96 -2.90 11.89 -0.66
CA GLN A 96 -3.43 13.23 -0.89
C GLN A 96 -4.33 13.28 -2.14
N GLN A 97 -3.90 12.64 -3.24
CA GLN A 97 -4.68 12.58 -4.47
C GLN A 97 -6.01 11.83 -4.27
N MET A 98 -5.97 10.70 -3.58
CA MET A 98 -7.16 9.90 -3.29
C MET A 98 -8.12 10.59 -2.31
N ARG A 99 -7.59 11.26 -1.27
CA ARG A 99 -8.38 12.01 -0.28
C ARG A 99 -9.04 13.25 -0.87
N GLY A 100 -8.37 13.87 -1.84
CA GLY A 100 -8.73 15.20 -2.31
C GLY A 100 -8.39 16.28 -1.26
N PRO A 101 -8.48 17.56 -1.67
CA PRO A 101 -7.89 18.67 -0.94
C PRO A 101 -8.51 18.92 0.44
N GLU A 102 -9.82 18.72 0.60
CA GLU A 102 -10.53 18.99 1.86
C GLU A 102 -10.23 17.93 2.93
N ASN A 103 -10.28 16.64 2.57
CA ASN A 103 -10.00 15.55 3.50
C ASN A 103 -8.50 15.49 3.84
N TRP A 104 -7.62 15.73 2.85
CA TRP A 104 -6.19 15.87 3.08
C TRP A 104 -5.86 16.97 4.09
N ALA A 105 -6.47 18.16 3.95
CA ALA A 105 -6.23 19.26 4.88
C ALA A 105 -6.62 18.89 6.32
N ALA A 106 -7.69 18.10 6.50
CA ALA A 106 -8.11 17.66 7.83
C ALA A 106 -7.12 16.66 8.44
N VAL A 107 -6.79 15.57 7.74
CA VAL A 107 -5.88 14.55 8.25
C VAL A 107 -4.46 15.09 8.43
N GLY A 108 -3.93 15.83 7.45
CA GLY A 108 -2.57 16.36 7.51
C GLY A 108 -2.38 17.34 8.67
N ASN A 109 -3.37 18.19 8.96
CA ASN A 109 -3.31 19.08 10.12
C ASN A 109 -3.41 18.34 11.45
N CYS A 110 -4.12 17.21 11.49
CA CYS A 110 -4.16 16.34 12.66
C CYS A 110 -2.80 15.67 12.89
N VAL A 111 -2.22 15.08 11.84
CA VAL A 111 -0.90 14.41 11.89
C VAL A 111 0.18 15.39 12.35
N LEU A 112 0.19 16.63 11.83
CA LEU A 112 1.14 17.66 12.26
C LEU A 112 0.99 18.11 13.73
N GLN A 113 -0.13 17.78 14.39
CA GLN A 113 -0.33 18.03 15.82
C GLN A 113 -0.03 16.80 16.69
N ALA A 114 0.07 15.62 16.09
CA ALA A 114 0.42 14.40 16.78
C ALA A 114 1.85 14.47 17.29
N SER A 115 2.09 13.86 18.44
CA SER A 115 3.38 13.78 19.13
C SER A 115 3.89 12.35 19.31
N SER A 116 3.08 11.37 18.87
CA SER A 116 3.38 9.94 18.95
C SER A 116 2.66 9.17 17.85
N GLU A 117 3.14 7.96 17.57
CA GLU A 117 2.50 7.02 16.64
C GLU A 117 1.02 6.75 17.00
N LEU A 118 0.71 6.59 18.29
CA LEU A 118 -0.67 6.37 18.75
C LEU A 118 -1.61 7.52 18.39
N GLU A 119 -1.10 8.76 18.42
CA GLU A 119 -1.87 9.95 18.05
C GLU A 119 -2.03 10.08 16.53
N ILE A 120 -1.04 9.63 15.74
CA ILE A 120 -1.15 9.52 14.28
C ILE A 120 -2.28 8.54 13.92
N ASP A 121 -2.32 7.36 14.52
CA ASP A 121 -3.40 6.40 14.31
C ASP A 121 -4.77 6.97 14.67
N ALA A 122 -4.83 7.83 15.69
CA ALA A 122 -6.07 8.49 16.09
C ALA A 122 -6.54 9.49 15.02
N CYS A 123 -5.60 10.17 14.35
CA CYS A 123 -5.91 11.05 13.22
C CYS A 123 -6.51 10.28 12.04
N ASP A 124 -5.96 9.12 11.69
CA ASP A 124 -6.49 8.31 10.59
C ASP A 124 -7.90 7.80 10.89
N ARG A 125 -8.14 7.35 12.12
CA ARG A 125 -9.48 6.94 12.57
C ARG A 125 -10.48 8.10 12.56
N ALA A 126 -10.05 9.31 12.92
CA ALA A 126 -10.90 10.50 12.94
C ALA A 126 -11.17 11.04 11.53
N HIS A 127 -10.26 10.81 10.59
CA HIS A 127 -10.31 11.29 9.22
C HIS A 127 -10.19 10.12 8.24
N PRO A 128 -11.21 9.26 8.12
CA PRO A 128 -11.18 8.14 7.19
C PRO A 128 -11.12 8.62 5.74
N MET A 129 -10.60 7.76 4.86
CA MET A 129 -10.53 8.03 3.42
C MET A 129 -11.92 8.30 2.84
N PRO A 130 -12.08 9.18 1.84
CA PRO A 130 -13.33 9.29 1.10
C PRO A 130 -13.75 7.92 0.53
N GLY A 131 -14.98 7.51 0.77
CA GLY A 131 -15.47 6.16 0.48
C GLY A 131 -15.49 5.20 1.67
N GLN A 132 -14.77 5.51 2.76
CA GLN A 132 -14.88 4.77 4.04
C GLN A 132 -15.96 5.34 5.00
N GLN A 133 -16.66 6.43 4.64
CA GLN A 133 -17.64 7.09 5.54
C GLN A 133 -18.98 6.32 5.73
N GLY A 134 -19.13 5.12 5.16
CA GLY A 134 -20.28 4.23 5.39
C GLY A 134 -20.09 3.18 6.48
N GLY A 135 -18.91 3.13 7.08
CA GLY A 135 -18.53 2.19 8.13
C GLY A 135 -17.01 2.18 8.18
N GLY A 136 -16.41 2.38 9.35
CA GLY A 136 -15.01 1.97 9.48
C GLY A 136 -14.92 0.44 9.53
N PRO A 137 -13.74 -0.17 9.25
CA PRO A 137 -12.47 0.42 8.81
C PRO A 137 -11.87 -0.31 7.57
N GLY A 138 -11.11 0.37 6.70
CA GLY A 138 -10.76 -0.25 5.41
C GLY A 138 -12.04 -0.62 4.65
N MET A 139 -11.99 -1.47 3.64
CA MET A 139 -13.16 -2.32 3.48
C MET A 139 -13.23 -3.15 4.78
N ALA A 140 -14.29 -3.00 5.58
CA ALA A 140 -14.51 -3.93 6.67
C ALA A 140 -14.65 -5.31 6.02
N ILE A 141 -13.55 -6.05 6.01
CA ILE A 141 -13.49 -7.38 5.42
C ILE A 141 -14.46 -8.19 6.24
N ASP A 142 -15.59 -8.57 5.62
CA ASP A 142 -16.51 -9.48 6.28
C ASP A 142 -15.72 -10.78 6.51
N PRO A 143 -15.46 -11.16 7.77
CA PRO A 143 -14.68 -12.36 8.04
C PRO A 143 -15.34 -13.62 7.48
N ASN A 144 -16.66 -13.55 7.20
CA ASN A 144 -17.45 -14.62 6.61
C ASN A 144 -17.58 -14.52 5.08
N SER A 145 -16.99 -13.50 4.43
CA SER A 145 -16.95 -13.42 2.96
C SER A 145 -16.23 -14.63 2.36
N VAL A 146 -16.57 -14.95 1.11
CA VAL A 146 -15.90 -16.03 0.37
C VAL A 146 -14.43 -15.68 0.18
N GLU A 147 -14.12 -14.42 -0.14
CA GLU A 147 -12.77 -13.90 -0.26
C GLU A 147 -11.95 -14.08 1.04
N SER A 148 -12.54 -13.75 2.20
CA SER A 148 -11.89 -13.97 3.50
C SER A 148 -11.57 -15.44 3.75
N GLN A 149 -12.52 -16.35 3.49
CA GLN A 149 -12.33 -17.79 3.70
C GLN A 149 -11.26 -18.36 2.78
N VAL A 150 -11.26 -17.93 1.51
CA VAL A 150 -10.25 -18.31 0.52
C VAL A 150 -8.85 -17.82 0.94
N CYS A 151 -8.74 -16.59 1.44
CA CYS A 151 -7.46 -16.05 1.93
C CYS A 151 -6.94 -16.76 3.18
N VAL A 152 -7.80 -17.13 4.13
CA VAL A 152 -7.40 -17.96 5.28
C VAL A 152 -6.84 -19.30 4.80
N HIS A 153 -7.53 -19.95 3.86
CA HIS A 153 -7.08 -21.23 3.29
C HIS A 153 -5.73 -21.12 2.58
N MET A 154 -5.50 -20.07 1.80
CA MET A 154 -4.20 -19.80 1.17
C MET A 154 -3.09 -19.63 2.20
N LEU A 155 -3.34 -18.85 3.26
CA LEU A 155 -2.38 -18.62 4.33
C LEU A 155 -2.06 -19.92 5.10
N GLU A 156 -3.07 -20.76 5.38
CA GLU A 156 -2.89 -22.06 6.01
C GLU A 156 -1.97 -22.98 5.18
N ILE A 157 -2.16 -23.04 3.86
CA ILE A 157 -1.29 -23.80 2.96
C ILE A 157 0.14 -23.28 3.02
N VAL A 158 0.34 -21.97 2.87
CA VAL A 158 1.68 -21.36 2.84
C VAL A 158 2.41 -21.57 4.17
N ILE A 159 1.73 -21.37 5.30
CA ILE A 159 2.28 -21.57 6.64
C ILE A 159 2.66 -23.04 6.86
N THR A 160 1.80 -23.97 6.45
CA THR A 160 2.03 -25.42 6.60
C THR A 160 3.24 -25.87 5.77
N GLU A 161 3.30 -25.49 4.49
CA GLU A 161 4.43 -25.84 3.63
C GLU A 161 5.73 -25.19 4.10
N THR A 162 5.66 -23.94 4.57
CA THR A 162 6.81 -23.27 5.16
C THR A 162 7.31 -24.03 6.39
N ALA A 163 6.40 -24.52 7.23
CA ALA A 163 6.74 -25.30 8.40
C ALA A 163 7.38 -26.65 8.05
N GLU A 164 6.91 -27.32 7.00
CA GLU A 164 7.51 -28.56 6.48
C GLU A 164 8.94 -28.33 5.98
N ILE A 165 9.17 -27.22 5.25
CA ILE A 165 10.49 -26.86 4.72
C ILE A 165 11.46 -26.49 5.84
N GLN A 166 11.00 -25.70 6.83
CA GLN A 166 11.83 -25.22 7.93
C GLN A 166 11.97 -26.23 9.08
N GLY A 167 11.13 -27.25 9.12
CA GLY A 167 11.06 -28.22 10.22
C GLY A 167 10.47 -27.64 11.52
N ALA A 168 9.87 -26.45 11.47
CA ALA A 168 9.25 -25.76 12.59
C ALA A 168 8.18 -24.79 12.10
N MET A 169 7.12 -24.59 12.88
CA MET A 169 6.09 -23.59 12.57
C MET A 169 6.69 -22.18 12.56
N PRO A 170 6.39 -21.34 11.54
CA PRO A 170 6.82 -19.95 11.55
C PRO A 170 6.16 -19.21 12.72
N GLU A 171 6.95 -18.42 13.44
CA GLU A 171 6.45 -17.52 14.48
C GLU A 171 5.92 -16.25 13.81
N LEU A 172 4.60 -16.18 13.62
CA LEU A 172 3.90 -14.98 13.16
C LEU A 172 3.09 -14.41 14.32
N SER A 173 3.18 -13.09 14.52
CA SER A 173 2.31 -12.36 15.44
C SER A 173 0.88 -12.29 14.91
N GLU A 174 -0.07 -12.01 15.80
CA GLU A 174 -1.48 -11.82 15.43
C GLU A 174 -1.65 -10.63 14.46
N ASP A 175 -0.83 -9.59 14.63
CA ASP A 175 -0.82 -8.41 13.76
C ASP A 175 -0.30 -8.74 12.35
N GLU A 176 0.76 -9.54 12.24
CA GLU A 176 1.28 -10.01 10.95
C GLU A 176 0.28 -10.90 10.21
N LEU A 177 -0.38 -11.83 10.93
CA LEU A 177 -1.42 -12.68 10.34
C LEU A 177 -2.61 -11.87 9.83
N ARG A 178 -3.01 -10.86 10.60
CA ARG A 178 -4.07 -9.93 10.22
C ARG A 178 -3.67 -9.12 8.98
N SER A 179 -2.48 -8.52 8.95
CA SER A 179 -2.00 -7.77 7.78
C SER A 179 -1.98 -8.64 6.51
N LEU A 180 -1.43 -9.86 6.61
CA LEU A 180 -1.38 -10.79 5.48
C LEU A 180 -2.77 -11.19 4.98
N HIS A 181 -3.73 -11.38 5.89
CA HIS A 181 -5.12 -11.67 5.53
C HIS A 181 -5.78 -10.48 4.83
N GLU A 182 -5.61 -9.27 5.38
CA GLU A 182 -6.16 -8.04 4.80
C GLU A 182 -5.58 -7.78 3.40
N GLU A 183 -4.26 -7.89 3.24
CA GLU A 183 -3.57 -7.76 1.95
C GLU A 183 -4.08 -8.78 0.92
N CYS A 184 -4.28 -10.04 1.32
CA CYS A 184 -4.82 -11.06 0.44
C CYS A 184 -6.23 -10.71 -0.03
N VAL A 185 -7.12 -10.32 0.89
CA VAL A 185 -8.50 -10.00 0.53
C VAL A 185 -8.57 -8.76 -0.34
N LEU A 186 -7.77 -7.73 -0.05
CA LEU A 186 -7.65 -6.55 -0.90
C LEU A 186 -7.13 -6.91 -2.30
N SER A 187 -6.14 -7.78 -2.41
CA SER A 187 -5.67 -8.28 -3.72
C SER A 187 -6.78 -8.96 -4.52
N LEU A 188 -7.65 -9.75 -3.86
CA LEU A 188 -8.78 -10.38 -4.53
C LEU A 188 -9.86 -9.36 -4.92
N LEU A 189 -10.21 -8.42 -4.04
CA LEU A 189 -11.32 -7.48 -4.25
C LEU A 189 -10.96 -6.32 -5.18
N GLU A 190 -9.72 -5.83 -5.12
CA GLU A 190 -9.26 -4.68 -5.89
C GLU A 190 -8.41 -5.08 -7.10
N GLY A 191 -7.67 -6.19 -6.99
CA GLY A 191 -6.82 -6.70 -8.06
C GLY A 191 -7.53 -7.64 -9.03
N GLU A 192 -8.25 -8.64 -8.54
CA GLU A 192 -8.84 -9.68 -9.40
C GLU A 192 -10.30 -9.40 -9.79
N LYS A 193 -11.14 -9.04 -8.82
CA LYS A 193 -12.60 -8.86 -9.01
C LYS A 193 -12.97 -7.83 -10.08
N PRO A 194 -12.33 -6.64 -10.17
CA PRO A 194 -12.70 -5.64 -11.18
C PRO A 194 -12.27 -6.04 -12.60
N ASN A 195 -11.30 -6.95 -12.71
CA ASN A 195 -10.69 -7.35 -13.98
C ASN A 195 -11.31 -8.63 -14.58
N ARG A 196 -12.33 -9.18 -13.94
CA ARG A 196 -12.94 -10.46 -14.30
C ARG A 196 -14.45 -10.33 -14.45
N SER A 197 -15.05 -11.23 -15.22
CA SER A 197 -16.51 -11.40 -15.15
C SER A 197 -16.88 -12.03 -13.80
N PRO A 198 -18.13 -11.85 -13.33
CA PRO A 198 -18.59 -12.50 -12.10
C PRO A 198 -18.37 -14.01 -12.08
N GLU A 199 -18.59 -14.70 -13.21
CA GLU A 199 -18.42 -16.15 -13.35
C GLU A 199 -16.94 -16.56 -13.31
N SER A 200 -16.07 -15.79 -13.98
CA SER A 200 -14.63 -16.05 -13.96
C SER A 200 -14.04 -15.81 -12.57
N TYR A 201 -14.48 -14.76 -11.88
CA TYR A 201 -14.05 -14.47 -10.51
C TYR A 201 -14.51 -15.57 -9.55
N GLN A 202 -15.77 -16.01 -9.66
CA GLN A 202 -16.27 -17.12 -8.85
C GLN A 202 -15.48 -18.42 -9.13
N GLY A 203 -15.17 -18.72 -10.40
CA GLY A 203 -14.35 -19.88 -10.78
C GLY A 203 -12.93 -19.82 -10.20
N LEU A 204 -12.33 -18.62 -10.15
CA LEU A 204 -11.05 -18.39 -9.48
C LEU A 204 -11.15 -18.74 -7.98
N LEU A 205 -12.13 -18.17 -7.26
CA LEU A 205 -12.31 -18.43 -5.83
C LEU A 205 -12.55 -19.91 -5.54
N GLU A 206 -13.34 -20.60 -6.37
CA GLU A 206 -13.58 -22.05 -6.25
C GLU A 206 -12.32 -22.87 -6.52
N CYS A 207 -11.51 -22.49 -7.50
CA CYS A 207 -10.22 -23.13 -7.77
C CYS A 207 -9.28 -23.00 -6.56
N ILE A 208 -9.16 -21.79 -6.00
CA ILE A 208 -8.30 -21.53 -4.85
C ILE A 208 -8.78 -22.33 -3.64
N ALA A 209 -10.09 -22.36 -3.38
CA ALA A 209 -10.68 -23.15 -2.30
C ALA A 209 -10.46 -24.67 -2.44
N ALA A 210 -10.26 -25.17 -3.67
CA ALA A 210 -9.96 -26.57 -3.95
C ALA A 210 -8.46 -26.90 -3.96
N GLY A 211 -7.59 -25.88 -3.98
CA GLY A 211 -6.14 -26.06 -3.96
C GLY A 211 -5.69 -26.69 -2.63
N THR A 212 -4.70 -27.59 -2.69
CA THR A 212 -4.20 -28.32 -1.50
C THR A 212 -2.73 -28.04 -1.19
N ASN A 213 -2.06 -27.27 -2.04
CA ASN A 213 -0.66 -26.91 -1.96
C ASN A 213 -0.40 -25.67 -2.82
N SER A 214 0.72 -24.99 -2.60
CA SER A 214 1.06 -23.75 -3.30
C SER A 214 1.14 -23.93 -4.83
N ALA A 215 1.56 -25.09 -5.31
CA ALA A 215 1.61 -25.38 -6.74
C ALA A 215 0.21 -25.47 -7.37
N ALA A 216 -0.77 -26.03 -6.65
CA ALA A 216 -2.16 -26.04 -7.09
C ALA A 216 -2.77 -24.63 -7.10
N LEU A 217 -2.49 -23.81 -6.08
CA LEU A 217 -2.96 -22.43 -6.02
C LEU A 217 -2.44 -21.59 -7.19
N GLN A 218 -1.18 -21.79 -7.59
CA GLN A 218 -0.57 -21.11 -8.75
C GLN A 218 -1.20 -21.49 -10.10
N SER A 219 -1.93 -22.59 -10.18
CA SER A 219 -2.63 -23.02 -11.40
C SER A 219 -4.02 -22.44 -11.55
N CYS A 220 -4.51 -21.68 -10.56
CA CYS A 220 -5.81 -21.02 -10.62
C CYS A 220 -5.71 -19.74 -11.45
N GLU A 221 -6.35 -19.74 -12.62
CA GLU A 221 -6.42 -18.62 -13.56
C GLU A 221 -7.77 -17.95 -13.61
#